data_AF-A0AAD7QMT4-F1
#
_entry.id   AF-A0AAD7QMT4-F1
#
_cell.length_a   1.000
_cell.length_b   1.000
_cell.length_c   1.000
_cell.angle_alpha   90.00
_cell.angle_beta   90.00
_cell.angle_gamma   90.00
#
_symmetry.space_group_name_H-M   'P 1'
#
loop_
_entity.id
_entity.type
_entity.pdbx_description
1 polymer ?
#
loop_
_entity_poly.entity_id
_entity_poly.type
_entity_poly.pdbx_seq_one_letter_code
_entity_poly.pdbx_strand_id
1 'polypeptide(L)'
;MDMVSDEVSSVDFGTKTVTTKSEKSYPYTKLVLATGGIPRQIPLPGFQELGNIFLLRFVTDARAIMAALGGKNKKVVIVGSSFIGMEVGNALSKGNEVTIIDTSNAPVARVMGEEVTRPAMLEPSRWVARSQ
;
A
#
# COMPACT_ATOMS: atom_id res chain seq x y z
N MET A 1 -16.76 6.07 -27.03
CA MET A 1 -15.50 6.22 -26.27
C MET A 1 -14.87 4.85 -26.31
N ASP A 2 -13.79 4.70 -27.07
CA ASP A 2 -13.17 3.40 -27.26
C ASP A 2 -12.30 3.08 -26.05
N MET A 3 -12.57 1.95 -25.41
CA MET A 3 -11.84 1.47 -24.23
C MET A 3 -11.12 0.18 -24.59
N VAL A 4 -9.82 0.14 -24.33
CA VAL A 4 -8.97 -1.03 -24.50
C VAL A 4 -8.56 -1.52 -23.12
N SER A 5 -8.79 -2.81 -22.84
CA SER A 5 -8.32 -3.46 -21.62
C SER A 5 -6.99 -4.18 -21.91
N ASP A 6 -5.88 -3.45 -21.80
CA ASP A 6 -4.53 -3.99 -21.98
C ASP A 6 -3.50 -3.19 -21.17
N GLU A 7 -2.37 -3.81 -20.84
CA GLU A 7 -1.27 -3.18 -20.12
C GLU A 7 -0.40 -2.39 -21.12
N VAL A 8 -0.16 -1.10 -20.84
CA VAL A 8 0.78 -0.31 -21.63
C VAL A 8 2.22 -0.70 -21.26
N SER A 9 3.01 -1.12 -22.25
CA SER A 9 4.39 -1.56 -22.06
C SER A 9 5.41 -0.47 -22.39
N SER A 10 5.11 0.41 -23.35
CA SER A 10 6.00 1.53 -23.70
C SER A 10 5.27 2.72 -24.31
N VAL A 11 5.94 3.88 -24.30
CA VAL A 11 5.47 5.11 -24.93
C VAL A 11 6.62 5.68 -25.75
N ASP A 12 6.40 5.86 -27.06
CA ASP A 12 7.28 6.62 -27.94
C ASP A 12 6.75 8.06 -28.05
N PHE A 13 7.45 9.00 -27.42
CA PHE A 13 7.10 10.42 -27.46
C PHE A 13 7.46 11.12 -28.77
N GLY A 14 8.39 10.56 -29.56
CA GLY A 14 8.79 11.07 -30.86
C GLY A 14 7.73 10.79 -31.92
N THR A 15 7.27 9.55 -32.02
CA THR A 15 6.18 9.16 -32.94
C THR A 15 4.78 9.35 -32.35
N LYS A 16 4.69 9.67 -31.05
CA LYS A 16 3.44 9.80 -30.28
C LYS A 16 2.58 8.53 -30.34
N THR A 17 3.19 7.42 -29.98
CA THR A 17 2.57 6.09 -30.00
C THR A 17 2.68 5.41 -28.64
N VAL A 18 1.62 4.75 -28.22
CA VAL A 18 1.59 3.85 -27.07
C VAL A 18 1.59 2.42 -27.57
N THR A 19 2.47 1.58 -27.03
CA THR A 19 2.49 0.14 -27.29
C THR A 19 1.97 -0.60 -26.07
N THR A 20 1.08 -1.56 -26.29
CA THR A 20 0.57 -2.43 -25.23
C THR A 20 1.29 -3.77 -25.20
N LYS A 21 1.08 -4.55 -24.14
CA LYS A 21 1.67 -5.87 -23.95
C LYS A 21 1.20 -6.89 -24.99
N SER A 22 0.05 -6.68 -25.63
CA SER A 22 -0.36 -7.46 -26.80
C SER A 22 0.31 -7.02 -28.12
N GLU A 23 1.35 -6.18 -28.04
CA GLU A 23 2.10 -5.63 -29.19
C GLU A 23 1.23 -4.79 -30.13
N LYS A 24 0.11 -4.26 -29.63
CA LYS A 24 -0.74 -3.32 -30.36
C LYS A 24 -0.27 -1.88 -30.13
N SER A 25 -0.31 -1.10 -31.20
CA SER A 25 0.13 0.29 -31.20
C SER A 25 -1.05 1.25 -31.38
N TYR A 26 -1.07 2.30 -30.56
CA TYR A 26 -2.13 3.30 -30.53
C TYR A 26 -1.52 4.71 -30.64
N PRO A 27 -1.82 5.47 -31.72
CA PRO A 27 -1.36 6.84 -31.85
C PRO A 27 -2.12 7.78 -30.91
N TYR A 28 -1.48 8.84 -30.44
CA TYR A 28 -2.12 9.87 -29.61
C TYR A 28 -1.78 11.29 -30.03
N THR A 29 -2.69 12.23 -29.77
CA THR A 29 -2.44 13.68 -29.89
C THR A 29 -1.98 14.29 -28.57
N LYS A 30 -2.57 13.82 -27.47
CA LYS A 30 -2.23 14.13 -26.07
C LYS A 30 -2.22 12.84 -25.27
N LEU A 31 -1.27 12.72 -24.35
CA LEU A 31 -1.12 11.57 -23.47
C LEU A 31 -1.27 12.03 -22.02
N VAL A 32 -2.15 11.39 -21.27
CA VAL A 32 -2.29 11.56 -19.82
C VAL A 32 -1.78 10.30 -19.14
N LEU A 33 -0.74 10.43 -18.34
CA LEU A 33 -0.21 9.33 -17.54
C LEU A 33 -0.99 9.26 -16.23
N ALA A 34 -1.84 8.24 -16.13
CA ALA A 34 -2.66 7.96 -14.94
C ALA A 34 -2.39 6.56 -14.39
N THR A 35 -1.12 6.11 -14.45
CA THR A 35 -0.68 4.75 -14.06
C THR A 35 -0.74 4.49 -12.55
N GLY A 36 -1.02 5.53 -11.75
CA GLY A 36 -1.10 5.42 -10.30
C GLY A 36 0.26 5.22 -9.65
N GLY A 37 0.32 4.40 -8.60
CA GLY A 37 1.54 4.13 -7.85
C GLY A 37 1.56 2.70 -7.33
N ILE A 38 2.77 2.21 -7.07
CA ILE A 38 3.05 0.85 -6.60
C ILE A 38 3.52 0.94 -5.14
N PRO A 39 3.07 0.04 -4.24
CA PRO A 39 3.57 0.00 -2.87
C PRO A 39 5.09 -0.19 -2.82
N ARG A 40 5.75 0.52 -1.91
CA ARG A 40 7.19 0.34 -1.67
C ARG A 40 7.43 -1.01 -1.02
N GLN A 41 8.35 -1.78 -1.57
CA GLN A 41 8.89 -2.97 -0.90
C GLN A 41 10.01 -2.55 0.05
N ILE A 42 10.11 -3.24 1.19
CA ILE A 42 11.19 -3.02 2.14
C ILE A 42 12.36 -3.93 1.71
N PRO A 43 13.56 -3.41 1.43
CA PRO A 43 14.69 -4.20 0.95
C PRO A 43 15.33 -4.97 2.12
N LEU A 44 14.61 -5.96 2.63
CA LEU A 44 15.05 -6.84 3.72
C LEU A 44 15.04 -8.30 3.26
N PRO A 45 16.00 -9.12 3.72
CA PRO A 45 15.97 -10.56 3.49
C PRO A 45 14.65 -11.19 3.92
N GLY A 46 14.16 -12.16 3.16
CA GLY A 46 12.92 -12.89 3.44
C GLY A 46 11.64 -12.22 2.96
N PHE A 47 11.66 -10.95 2.50
CA PHE A 47 10.44 -10.27 2.04
C PHE A 47 9.79 -10.94 0.81
N GLN A 48 10.61 -11.56 -0.04
CA GLN A 48 10.16 -12.31 -1.23
C GLN A 48 10.01 -13.82 -0.99
N GLU A 49 10.50 -14.34 0.14
CA GLU A 49 10.53 -15.77 0.45
C GLU A 49 9.40 -16.17 1.41
N LEU A 50 9.05 -15.28 2.35
CA LEU A 50 8.06 -15.54 3.38
C LEU A 50 6.64 -15.35 2.82
N GLY A 51 5.83 -16.40 2.86
CA GLY A 51 4.45 -16.40 2.34
C GLY A 51 3.42 -15.61 3.16
N ASN A 52 3.84 -14.92 4.24
CA ASN A 52 2.97 -14.17 5.14
C ASN A 52 3.23 -12.65 5.10
N ILE A 53 3.94 -12.16 4.10
CA ILE A 53 4.20 -10.73 3.88
C ILE A 53 3.34 -10.24 2.71
N PHE A 54 2.57 -9.18 2.94
CA PHE A 54 1.60 -8.66 1.98
C PHE A 54 1.78 -7.17 1.76
N LEU A 55 1.59 -6.74 0.51
CA LEU A 55 1.39 -5.34 0.15
C LEU A 55 -0.12 -5.04 0.09
N LEU A 56 -0.50 -3.76 0.01
CA LEU A 56 -1.91 -3.38 -0.14
C LEU A 56 -2.05 -2.20 -1.11
N ARG A 57 -2.56 -2.47 -2.31
CA ARG A 57 -2.93 -1.47 -3.32
C ARG A 57 -4.21 -1.84 -4.06
N PHE A 58 -4.32 -3.10 -4.45
CA PHE A 58 -5.42 -3.62 -5.24
C PHE A 58 -6.39 -4.41 -4.37
N VAL A 59 -7.61 -4.61 -4.87
CA VAL A 59 -8.62 -5.44 -4.20
C VAL A 59 -8.15 -6.89 -4.06
N THR A 60 -7.34 -7.37 -5.01
CA THR A 60 -6.67 -8.68 -4.93
C THR A 60 -5.80 -8.82 -3.70
N ASP A 61 -5.09 -7.76 -3.32
CA ASP A 61 -4.18 -7.77 -2.18
C ASP A 61 -4.97 -7.88 -0.86
N ALA A 62 -6.06 -7.10 -0.75
CA ALA A 62 -6.97 -7.20 0.38
C ALA A 62 -7.56 -8.61 0.52
N ARG A 63 -7.97 -9.24 -0.60
CA ARG A 63 -8.45 -10.63 -0.58
C ARG A 63 -7.37 -11.61 -0.13
N ALA A 64 -6.13 -11.45 -0.59
CA ALA A 64 -5.01 -12.29 -0.18
C ALA A 64 -4.74 -12.18 1.33
N ILE A 65 -4.74 -10.97 1.88
CA ILE A 65 -4.60 -10.72 3.33
C ILE A 65 -5.71 -11.41 4.11
N MET A 66 -6.97 -11.24 3.69
CA MET A 66 -8.11 -11.85 4.38
C MET A 66 -8.08 -13.38 4.32
N ALA A 67 -7.67 -13.95 3.18
CA ALA A 67 -7.48 -15.38 3.02
C ALA A 67 -6.36 -15.90 3.94
N ALA A 68 -5.22 -15.20 4.01
CA ALA A 68 -4.09 -15.56 4.86
C ALA A 68 -4.41 -15.46 6.36
N LEU A 69 -5.25 -14.51 6.76
CA LEU A 69 -5.74 -14.42 8.14
C LEU A 69 -6.56 -15.66 8.53
N GLY A 70 -7.39 -16.18 7.63
CA GLY A 70 -8.12 -17.44 7.82
C GLY A 70 -9.06 -17.48 9.03
N GLY A 71 -9.33 -16.35 9.69
CA GLY A 71 -10.13 -16.26 10.91
C GLY A 71 -9.74 -15.10 11.82
N LYS A 72 -10.13 -15.21 13.09
CA LYS A 72 -9.84 -14.24 14.18
C LYS A 72 -8.69 -14.74 15.06
N ASN A 73 -8.32 -13.93 16.05
CA ASN A 73 -7.30 -14.17 17.07
C ASN A 73 -5.90 -14.36 16.47
N LYS A 74 -5.61 -13.66 15.37
CA LYS A 74 -4.27 -13.63 14.78
C LYS A 74 -3.44 -12.49 15.36
N LYS A 75 -2.12 -12.63 15.27
CA LYS A 75 -1.16 -11.54 15.50
C LYS A 75 -0.78 -10.95 14.15
N VAL A 76 -1.03 -9.65 13.99
CA VAL A 76 -0.81 -8.94 12.73
C VAL A 76 0.14 -7.79 12.99
N VAL A 77 1.21 -7.73 12.20
CA VAL A 77 2.13 -6.60 12.20
C VAL A 77 1.86 -5.75 10.97
N ILE A 78 1.66 -4.45 11.16
CA ILE A 78 1.55 -3.47 10.10
C ILE A 78 2.78 -2.58 10.14
N VAL A 79 3.46 -2.48 8.99
CA VAL A 79 4.61 -1.58 8.84
C VAL A 79 4.15 -0.31 8.16
N GLY A 80 4.16 0.80 8.91
CA GLY A 80 3.72 2.12 8.48
C GLY A 80 2.44 2.60 9.18
N SER A 81 2.47 3.83 9.65
CA SER A 81 1.42 4.55 10.40
C SER A 81 0.72 5.64 9.56
N SER A 82 0.81 5.52 8.23
CA SER A 82 0.03 6.35 7.31
C SER A 82 -1.47 6.03 7.38
N PHE A 83 -2.32 6.82 6.72
CA PHE A 83 -3.77 6.57 6.68
C PHE A 83 -4.13 5.12 6.33
N ILE A 84 -3.46 4.54 5.32
CA ILE A 84 -3.71 3.16 4.91
C ILE A 84 -3.39 2.20 6.06
N GLY A 85 -2.24 2.36 6.70
CA GLY A 85 -1.82 1.51 7.82
C GLY A 85 -2.76 1.64 9.02
N MET A 86 -3.19 2.86 9.34
CA MET A 86 -4.14 3.14 10.42
C MET A 86 -5.52 2.52 10.16
N GLU A 87 -6.07 2.68 8.97
CA GLU A 87 -7.40 2.14 8.63
C GLU A 87 -7.39 0.62 8.60
N VAL A 88 -6.35 0.00 8.05
CA VAL A 88 -6.16 -1.46 8.09
C VAL A 88 -6.01 -1.94 9.53
N GLY A 89 -5.22 -1.24 10.34
CA GLY A 89 -5.03 -1.57 11.74
C GLY A 89 -6.33 -1.51 12.53
N ASN A 90 -7.11 -0.44 12.35
CA ASN A 90 -8.43 -0.28 12.92
C ASN A 90 -9.37 -1.44 12.51
N ALA A 91 -9.44 -1.73 11.21
CA ALA A 91 -10.29 -2.80 10.68
C ALA A 91 -9.93 -4.18 11.24
N LEU A 92 -8.64 -4.52 11.29
CA LEU A 92 -8.17 -5.82 11.75
C LEU A 92 -8.20 -5.97 13.28
N SER A 93 -8.07 -4.88 14.03
CA SER A 93 -8.08 -4.91 15.51
C SER A 93 -9.40 -5.35 16.12
N LYS A 94 -10.49 -5.39 15.35
CA LYS A 94 -11.81 -5.88 15.78
C LYS A 94 -11.84 -7.39 16.07
N GLY A 95 -10.83 -8.13 15.61
CA GLY A 95 -10.77 -9.57 15.83
C GLY A 95 -9.36 -10.13 15.94
N ASN A 96 -8.32 -9.28 15.98
CA ASN A 96 -6.93 -9.68 15.97
C ASN A 96 -6.10 -8.78 16.89
N GLU A 97 -4.98 -9.31 17.35
CA GLU A 97 -3.93 -8.54 18.03
C GLU A 97 -3.09 -7.84 16.95
N VAL A 98 -3.22 -6.51 16.86
CA VAL A 98 -2.55 -5.71 15.83
C VAL A 98 -1.45 -4.87 16.46
N THR A 99 -0.26 -4.97 15.92
CA THR A 99 0.89 -4.11 16.24
C THR A 99 1.24 -3.27 15.03
N ILE A 100 1.29 -1.94 15.20
CA ILE A 100 1.74 -1.03 14.15
C ILE A 100 3.15 -0.54 14.50
N ILE A 101 4.06 -0.62 13.52
CA ILE A 101 5.45 -0.20 13.63
C ILE A 101 5.70 0.88 12.59
N ASP A 102 6.21 2.04 13.01
CA ASP A 102 6.67 3.11 12.13
C ASP A 102 7.90 3.79 12.76
N THR A 103 8.69 4.46 11.93
CA THR A 103 9.82 5.31 12.33
C THR A 103 9.39 6.73 12.70
N SER A 104 8.15 7.10 12.40
CA SER A 104 7.57 8.42 12.67
C SER A 104 7.24 8.57 14.15
N ASN A 105 7.38 9.79 14.68
CA ASN A 105 7.02 10.09 16.06
C ASN A 105 5.53 9.86 16.31
N ALA A 106 4.67 10.16 15.34
CA ALA A 106 3.21 10.01 15.43
C ALA A 106 2.59 9.35 14.19
N PRO A 107 1.44 8.68 14.34
CA PRO A 107 0.64 8.24 13.20
C PRO A 107 0.19 9.42 12.36
N VAL A 108 0.14 9.24 11.05
CA VAL A 108 -0.30 10.23 10.04
C VAL A 108 0.33 11.64 10.14
N ALA A 109 1.41 11.79 10.92
CA ALA A 109 2.08 13.08 11.19
C ALA A 109 2.51 13.79 9.91
N ARG A 110 2.99 13.03 8.92
CA ARG A 110 3.45 13.57 7.63
C ARG A 110 2.37 14.35 6.89
N VAL A 111 1.09 14.03 7.11
CA VAL A 111 -0.03 14.65 6.40
C VAL A 111 -0.78 15.65 7.27
N MET A 112 -1.01 15.31 8.55
CA MET A 112 -1.83 16.13 9.46
C MET A 112 -1.01 17.06 10.38
N GLY A 113 0.31 16.90 10.43
CA GLY A 113 1.15 17.58 11.41
C GLY A 113 1.13 16.90 12.79
N GLU A 114 2.19 17.07 13.57
CA GLU A 114 2.33 16.41 14.88
C GLU A 114 1.34 16.92 15.93
N GLU A 115 0.95 18.19 15.87
CA GLU A 115 0.01 18.76 16.85
C GLU A 115 -1.35 18.07 16.83
N VAL A 116 -1.84 17.76 15.63
CA VAL A 116 -3.13 17.09 15.41
C VAL A 116 -3.06 15.63 15.84
N THR A 117 -1.90 14.99 15.70
CA THR A 117 -1.75 13.53 15.86
C THR A 117 -1.24 13.12 17.23
N ARG A 118 -0.68 14.05 18.01
CA ARG A 118 -0.23 13.83 19.39
C ARG A 118 -1.29 13.18 20.29
N PRO A 119 -2.58 13.58 20.27
CA PRO A 119 -3.59 12.91 21.11
C PRO A 119 -3.78 11.43 20.77
N ALA A 120 -3.55 11.02 19.51
CA ALA A 120 -3.64 9.62 19.11
C ALA A 120 -2.51 8.75 19.70
N MET A 121 -1.46 9.36 20.25
CA MET A 121 -0.41 8.65 21.00
C MET A 121 -0.80 8.32 22.44
N LEU A 122 -1.88 8.89 22.99
CA LEU A 122 -2.26 8.73 24.40
C LEU A 122 -2.82 7.34 24.73
N GLU A 123 -2.85 6.41 23.77
CA GLU A 123 -3.19 5.00 23.93
C GLU A 123 -2.01 4.08 23.54
N PRO A 124 -0.93 4.01 24.36
CA PRO A 124 0.34 3.40 23.96
C PRO A 124 0.28 1.88 23.79
N SER A 125 -0.74 1.21 24.33
CA SER A 125 -0.84 -0.26 24.39
C SER A 125 -0.92 -0.96 23.02
N ARG A 126 -1.08 -0.21 21.94
CA ARG A 126 -1.19 -0.72 20.56
C ARG A 126 -0.08 -0.24 19.62
N TRP A 127 0.88 0.54 20.13
CA TRP A 127 1.88 1.26 19.33
C TRP A 127 3.30 0.96 19.81
N VAL A 128 4.17 0.55 18.89
CA VAL A 128 5.62 0.46 19.13
C VAL A 128 6.33 1.38 18.16
N ALA A 129 6.50 2.65 18.55
CA ALA A 129 7.44 3.56 17.89
C ALA A 129 8.83 3.29 18.48
N ARG A 130 9.82 3.00 17.63
CA ARG A 130 11.24 3.04 18.02
C ARG A 130 11.88 4.18 17.27
N SER A 131 12.23 5.25 17.99
CA SER A 131 13.20 6.23 17.51
C SER A 131 14.54 5.52 17.33
N GLN A 132 15.16 5.66 16.16
CA GLN A 132 16.59 5.39 16.03
C GLN A 132 17.38 6.46 16.78
#